data_AF-A0AAW9BQ89-F1
#
_entry.id   AF-A0AAW9BQ89-F1
#
_cell.length_a   1.000
_cell.length_b   1.000
_cell.length_c   1.000
_cell.angle_alpha   90.00
_cell.angle_beta   90.00
_cell.angle_gamma   90.00
#
_symmetry.space_group_name_H-M   'P 1'
#
loop_
_entity.id
_entity.type
_entity.pdbx_description
1 polymer ?
#
loop_
_entity_poly.entity_id
_entity_poly.type
_entity_poly.pdbx_seq_one_letter_code
_entity_poly.pdbx_strand_id
1 'polypeptide(L)' 'GGFQVITVVAKGDYNADGIEDIVIEKENSVLSGSYSSSHGYVLTRMSEQASFTVLAEW' A
#
# COMPACT_ATOMS: atom_id res chain seq x y z
N GLY A 1 -5.74 -8.87 20.75
CA GLY A 1 -4.90 -7.92 20.01
C GLY A 1 -5.08 -8.14 18.53
N GLY A 2 -4.94 -7.11 17.71
CA GLY A 2 -4.85 -7.25 16.25
C GLY A 2 -3.41 -7.08 15.79
N PHE A 3 -3.04 -7.69 14.67
CA PHE A 3 -1.80 -7.40 13.97
C PHE A 3 -2.10 -6.89 12.57
N GLN A 4 -1.24 -6.01 12.08
CA GLN A 4 -1.28 -5.48 10.72
C GLN A 4 0.01 -5.92 10.02
N VAL A 5 -0.14 -6.53 8.86
CA VAL A 5 0.98 -6.82 7.96
C VAL A 5 0.88 -5.88 6.78
N ILE A 6 2.00 -5.23 6.43
CA ILE A 6 2.11 -4.42 5.24
C ILE A 6 3.20 -5.03 4.37
N THR A 7 2.85 -5.37 3.14
CA THR A 7 3.74 -6.03 2.19
C THR A 7 3.90 -5.13 0.96
N VAL A 8 5.14 -4.88 0.53
CA VAL A 8 5.42 -4.26 -0.77
C VAL A 8 5.33 -5.34 -1.83
N VAL A 9 4.38 -5.20 -2.75
CA VAL A 9 4.09 -6.21 -3.78
C VAL A 9 4.83 -5.90 -5.08
N ALA A 10 4.90 -4.62 -5.46
CA ALA A 10 5.54 -4.18 -6.69
C ALA A 10 6.01 -2.73 -6.59
N LYS A 11 6.87 -2.35 -7.54
CA LYS A 11 7.35 -0.99 -7.78
C LYS A 11 7.28 -0.71 -9.27
N GLY A 12 7.00 0.54 -9.64
CA GLY A 12 6.90 0.96 -11.03
C GLY A 12 6.42 2.40 -11.12
N ASP A 13 6.17 2.92 -12.31
CA ASP A 13 5.56 4.23 -12.52
C ASP A 13 4.14 3.98 -13.07
N TYR A 14 3.13 4.06 -12.20
CA TYR A 14 1.76 3.65 -12.54
C TYR A 14 0.90 4.82 -13.05
N ASN A 15 1.30 6.06 -12.78
CA ASN A 15 0.64 7.26 -13.30
C ASN A 15 1.39 7.92 -14.49
N ALA A 16 2.53 7.38 -14.88
CA ALA A 16 3.38 7.85 -15.98
C ALA A 16 3.93 9.29 -15.78
N ASP A 17 4.22 9.67 -14.54
CA ASP A 17 4.79 10.99 -14.21
C ASP A 17 6.34 11.00 -14.18
N GLY A 18 6.97 9.85 -14.35
CA GLY A 18 8.42 9.67 -14.31
C GLY A 18 9.00 9.42 -12.92
N ILE A 19 8.16 9.23 -11.90
CA ILE A 19 8.55 8.95 -10.51
C ILE A 19 8.13 7.51 -10.13
N GLU A 20 8.99 6.82 -9.37
CA GLU A 20 8.66 5.48 -8.87
C GLU A 20 7.55 5.54 -7.80
N ASP A 21 6.46 4.85 -8.11
CA ASP A 21 5.34 4.47 -7.27
C ASP A 21 5.51 3.06 -6.66
N ILE A 22 4.72 2.76 -5.64
CA ILE A 22 4.78 1.50 -4.89
C ILE A 22 3.39 0.90 -4.73
N VAL A 23 3.27 -0.40 -5.02
CA VAL A 23 2.08 -1.18 -4.69
C VAL A 23 2.27 -1.87 -3.35
N ILE A 24 1.35 -1.65 -2.43
CA ILE A 24 1.33 -2.31 -1.12
C ILE A 24 0.03 -3.06 -0.91
N GLU A 25 0.12 -4.16 -0.16
CA GLU A 25 -1.03 -4.85 0.42
C GLU A 25 -0.97 -4.76 1.93
N LYS A 26 -2.11 -4.48 2.54
CA LYS A 26 -2.30 -4.36 3.98
C LYS A 26 -3.29 -5.42 4.43
N GLU A 27 -2.85 -6.29 5.33
CA GLU A 27 -3.70 -7.30 5.94
C GLU A 27 -3.92 -6.97 7.42
N ASN A 28 -5.19 -6.88 7.83
CA ASN A 28 -5.59 -6.73 9.21
C ASN A 28 -6.15 -8.05 9.71
N SER A 29 -5.58 -8.57 10.79
CA SER A 29 -6.04 -9.82 11.41
C SER A 29 -6.20 -9.65 12.92
N VAL A 30 -7.29 -10.20 13.46
CA VAL A 30 -7.51 -10.29 14.91
C VAL A 30 -6.98 -11.63 15.43
N LEU A 31 -6.16 -11.60 16.49
CA LEU A 31 -5.47 -12.80 17.03
C LEU A 31 -6.41 -13.91 17.55
N SER A 32 -7.69 -13.63 17.74
CA SER A 32 -8.65 -14.55 18.36
C SER A 32 -9.95 -14.74 17.56
N GLY A 33 -9.98 -14.36 16.28
CA GLY A 33 -11.18 -14.50 15.44
C GLY A 33 -10.85 -14.67 13.96
N SER A 34 -11.79 -15.19 13.18
CA SER A 34 -11.65 -15.47 11.74
C SER A 34 -11.79 -14.22 10.83
N TYR A 35 -11.68 -13.01 11.38
CA TYR A 35 -11.81 -11.79 10.59
C TYR A 35 -10.44 -11.36 10.06
N SER A 36 -10.22 -11.60 8.77
CA SER A 36 -9.11 -11.06 7.99
C SER A 36 -9.67 -10.09 6.95
N SER A 37 -9.14 -8.87 6.89
CA SER A 37 -9.46 -7.89 5.85
C SER A 37 -8.15 -7.46 5.19
N SER A 38 -8.10 -7.62 3.88
CA SER A 38 -6.97 -7.23 3.04
C SER A 38 -7.38 -6.05 2.17
N HIS A 39 -6.55 -5.01 2.10
CA HIS A 39 -6.70 -3.87 1.21
C HIS A 39 -5.41 -3.64 0.43
N GLY A 40 -5.52 -3.24 -0.83
CA GLY A 40 -4.38 -2.87 -1.66
C GLY A 40 -4.34 -1.37 -1.93
N TYR A 41 -3.13 -0.85 -2.09
CA TYR A 41 -2.90 0.56 -2.39
C TYR A 41 -1.80 0.71 -3.44
N VAL A 42 -1.96 1.70 -4.32
CA VAL A 42 -0.85 2.27 -5.09
C VAL A 42 -0.49 3.60 -4.45
N LEU A 43 0.78 3.74 -4.05
CA LEU A 43 1.33 4.93 -3.44
C LEU A 43 2.21 5.66 -4.45
N THR A 44 1.98 6.96 -4.62
CA THR A 44 2.75 7.86 -5.49
C THR A 44 3.33 9.01 -4.71
N ARG A 45 4.28 9.76 -5.27
CA ARG A 45 4.86 10.96 -4.66
C ARG A 45 5.27 11.97 -5.72
N MET A 46 5.12 13.26 -5.41
CA MET A 46 5.41 14.35 -6.36
C MET A 46 6.92 14.61 -6.59
N SER A 47 7.79 14.07 -5.74
CA SER A 47 9.25 14.10 -5.87
C SER A 47 9.89 13.07 -4.94
N GLU A 48 11.19 12.80 -5.09
CA GLU A 48 11.90 11.84 -4.23
C GLU A 48 11.84 12.18 -2.74
N GLN A 49 11.72 13.46 -2.38
CA GLN A 49 11.66 13.94 -0.99
C GLN A 49 10.23 14.20 -0.52
N ALA A 50 9.22 14.07 -1.40
CA ALA A 50 7.83 14.27 -1.03
C ALA A 50 7.26 13.05 -0.27
N SER A 51 6.29 13.32 0.59
CA SER A 51 5.50 12.25 1.22
C SER A 51 4.70 11.48 0.17
N PHE A 52 4.49 10.19 0.42
CA PHE A 52 3.60 9.37 -0.39
C PHE A 52 2.14 9.78 -0.20
N THR A 53 1.38 9.70 -1.29
CA THR A 53 -0.07 9.85 -1.34
C THR A 53 -0.69 8.63 -2.01
N VAL A 54 -1.96 8.34 -1.72
CA VAL A 54 -2.68 7.23 -2.37
C VAL A 54 -3.10 7.65 -3.78
N LEU A 55 -2.62 6.89 -4.77
CA LEU A 55 -3.02 7.01 -6.18
C LEU A 55 -4.28 6.18 -6.47
N ALA A 56 -4.36 4.97 -5.91
CA ALA A 56 -5.50 4.06 -6.04
C ALA A 56 -5.59 3.12 -4.82
N GLU A 57 -6.79 2.61 -4.53
CA GLU A 57 -7.03 1.62 -3.46
C GLU A 57 -8.10 0.59 -3.87
N TRP A 58 -8.04 -0.60 -3.28
CA TRP A 58 -9.05 -1.67 -3.42
C TRP A 58 -9.16 -2.56 -2.19
#